data_AF-A0A9D4VL66-F1
#
_entry.id   AF-A0A9D4VL66-F1
#
_cell.length_a   1.000
_cell.length_b   1.000
_cell.length_c   1.000
_cell.angle_alpha   90.00
_cell.angle_beta   90.00
_cell.angle_gamma   90.00
#
_symmetry.space_group_name_H-M   'P 1'
#
loop_
_entity.id
_entity.type
_entity.pdbx_description
1 polymer ?
#
loop_
_entity_poly.entity_id
_entity_poly.type
_entity_poly.pdbx_seq_one_letter_code
_entity_poly.pdbx_strand_id
1 'polypeptide(L)'
;MNIENLPADDKEERNPLKIPTKYNIQMALRWLIEGSKSGDSLVFHYSGHGTQEVNMNEIDHSYRYNNAISPVDHELKGKILNDEINATIVRPLPFGAKLHAIIDACHSGNVLDLSFVCKMNREGYYTWEDHTSSINHKDTKGGVAICISACEDGQVSVDTSVSNHFSLSISFIFLF
;
A
#
# COMPACT_ATOMS: atom_id res chain seq x y z
N MET A 1 2.62 14.60 -12.80
CA MET A 1 1.23 14.61 -12.31
C MET A 1 1.10 15.81 -11.36
N ASN A 2 -0.06 16.46 -11.23
CA ASN A 2 -0.26 17.50 -10.20
C ASN A 2 -1.12 16.90 -9.08
N ILE A 3 -1.07 17.45 -7.87
CA ILE A 3 -1.87 16.99 -6.71
C ILE A 3 -3.37 16.95 -7.05
N GLU A 4 -3.85 17.89 -7.86
CA GLU A 4 -5.23 17.94 -8.33
C GLU A 4 -5.62 16.80 -9.28
N ASN A 5 -4.67 15.97 -9.75
CA ASN A 5 -4.92 14.86 -10.66
C ASN A 5 -4.72 13.49 -10.00
N LEU A 6 -4.71 13.44 -8.66
CA LEU A 6 -4.54 12.19 -7.94
C LEU A 6 -5.81 11.33 -7.96
N PRO A 7 -5.67 9.98 -7.92
CA PRO A 7 -6.83 9.11 -8.08
C PRO A 7 -7.76 9.08 -6.86
N ALA A 8 -9.06 9.23 -7.09
CA ALA A 8 -10.13 9.06 -6.11
C ALA A 8 -11.39 8.51 -6.81
N ASP A 9 -12.09 7.57 -6.16
CA ASP A 9 -13.35 7.03 -6.65
C ASP A 9 -14.52 7.94 -6.26
N ASP A 10 -14.75 8.94 -7.11
CA ASP A 10 -15.91 9.82 -7.07
C ASP A 10 -16.78 9.57 -8.31
N LYS A 11 -18.05 9.20 -8.10
CA LYS A 11 -18.99 8.83 -9.17
C LYS A 11 -19.29 9.98 -10.12
N GLU A 12 -19.05 11.22 -9.71
CA GLU A 12 -19.21 12.41 -10.55
C GLU A 12 -17.91 12.82 -11.25
N GLU A 13 -16.78 12.19 -10.91
CA GLU A 13 -15.48 12.51 -11.49
C GLU A 13 -15.38 11.99 -12.93
N ARG A 14 -15.17 12.93 -13.85
CA ARG A 14 -15.10 12.67 -15.29
C ARG A 14 -13.67 12.68 -15.81
N ASN A 15 -12.71 13.12 -15.02
CA ASN A 15 -11.31 13.13 -15.39
C ASN A 15 -10.74 11.70 -15.35
N PRO A 16 -10.36 11.11 -16.50
CA PRO A 16 -9.87 9.74 -16.55
C PRO A 16 -8.59 9.52 -15.74
N LEU A 17 -7.81 10.57 -15.46
CA LEU A 17 -6.58 10.50 -14.66
C LEU A 17 -6.85 10.32 -13.16
N LYS A 18 -8.04 10.71 -12.70
CA LYS A 18 -8.45 10.59 -11.30
C LYS A 18 -9.19 9.30 -10.98
N ILE A 19 -9.58 8.52 -11.99
CA ILE A 19 -10.18 7.21 -11.73
C ILE A 19 -9.09 6.28 -11.17
N PRO A 20 -9.28 5.57 -10.05
CA PRO A 20 -8.26 4.71 -9.43
C PRO A 20 -8.09 3.38 -10.17
N THR A 21 -7.74 3.46 -11.45
CA THR A 21 -7.31 2.32 -12.27
C THR A 21 -5.92 1.86 -11.84
N LYS A 22 -5.56 0.61 -12.11
CA LYS A 22 -4.23 0.06 -11.82
C LYS A 22 -3.12 0.95 -12.38
N TYR A 23 -3.30 1.40 -13.61
CA TYR A 23 -2.35 2.28 -14.29
C TYR A 23 -2.20 3.63 -13.56
N ASN A 24 -3.31 4.30 -13.23
CA ASN A 24 -3.27 5.60 -12.59
C ASN A 24 -2.66 5.53 -11.18
N ILE A 25 -2.97 4.47 -10.42
CA ILE A 25 -2.37 4.25 -9.10
C ILE A 25 -0.86 4.05 -9.23
N GLN A 26 -0.40 3.20 -10.15
CA GLN A 26 1.03 2.98 -10.38
C GLN A 26 1.75 4.25 -10.84
N MET A 27 1.11 5.09 -11.66
CA MET A 27 1.64 6.40 -12.03
C MET A 27 1.74 7.35 -10.83
N ALA A 28 0.72 7.40 -9.98
CA ALA A 28 0.71 8.23 -8.79
C ALA A 28 1.79 7.81 -7.78
N LEU A 29 2.01 6.50 -7.59
CA LEU A 29 3.10 5.97 -6.75
C LEU A 29 4.48 6.38 -7.29
N ARG A 30 4.71 6.29 -8.60
CA ARG A 30 5.97 6.74 -9.22
C ARG A 30 6.15 8.24 -9.05
N TRP A 31 5.10 9.01 -9.26
CA TRP A 31 5.12 10.45 -9.07
C TRP A 31 5.43 10.85 -7.61
N LEU A 32 4.91 10.11 -6.62
CA LEU A 32 5.15 10.38 -5.20
C LEU A 32 6.65 10.36 -4.84
N ILE A 33 7.40 9.42 -5.42
CA ILE A 33 8.82 9.25 -5.11
C ILE A 33 9.73 10.05 -6.05
N GLU A 34 9.21 10.45 -7.20
CA GLU A 34 9.96 11.16 -8.24
C GLU A 34 10.49 12.50 -7.72
N GLY A 35 11.82 12.67 -7.77
CA GLY A 35 12.47 13.91 -7.34
C GLY A 35 12.57 14.09 -5.82
N SER A 36 12.16 13.11 -5.02
CA SER A 36 12.35 13.12 -3.56
C SER A 36 13.83 13.21 -3.17
N LYS A 37 14.10 13.95 -2.09
CA LYS A 37 15.44 14.28 -1.59
C LYS A 37 15.47 14.17 -0.07
N SER A 38 16.68 14.27 0.48
CA SER A 38 16.89 14.28 1.93
C SER A 38 16.11 15.41 2.59
N GLY A 39 15.37 15.10 3.66
CA GLY A 39 14.52 16.03 4.38
C GLY A 39 13.04 15.98 3.98
N ASP A 40 12.71 15.48 2.79
CA ASP A 40 11.33 15.45 2.30
C ASP A 40 10.46 14.49 3.13
N SER A 41 9.19 14.85 3.33
CA SER A 41 8.20 14.03 4.01
C SER A 41 7.00 13.72 3.11
N LEU A 42 6.95 12.48 2.65
CA LEU A 42 5.93 11.93 1.77
C LEU A 42 4.81 11.29 2.57
N VAL A 43 3.60 11.35 2.03
CA VAL A 43 2.41 10.66 2.56
C VAL A 43 1.78 9.84 1.45
N PHE A 44 1.50 8.58 1.75
CA PHE A 44 0.70 7.68 0.93
C PHE A 44 -0.51 7.22 1.75
N HIS A 45 -1.71 7.56 1.31
CA HIS A 45 -2.95 7.11 1.92
C HIS A 45 -3.71 6.24 0.91
N TYR A 46 -4.17 5.09 1.37
CA TYR A 46 -5.06 4.20 0.62
C TYR A 46 -6.20 3.74 1.53
N SER A 47 -7.44 3.97 1.11
CA SER A 47 -8.63 3.35 1.70
C SER A 47 -9.38 2.59 0.60
N GLY A 48 -9.70 1.31 0.84
CA GLY A 48 -10.36 0.46 -0.15
C GLY A 48 -10.22 -1.04 0.11
N HIS A 49 -10.44 -1.84 -0.93
CA HIS A 49 -10.37 -3.31 -0.84
C HIS A 49 -8.92 -3.81 -0.82
N GLY A 50 -8.51 -4.36 0.32
CA GLY A 50 -7.30 -5.16 0.46
C GLY A 50 -7.62 -6.65 0.38
N THR A 51 -6.69 -7.42 -0.17
CA THR A 51 -6.85 -8.86 -0.44
C THR A 51 -5.50 -9.55 -0.28
N GLN A 52 -5.53 -10.83 0.06
CA GLN A 52 -4.35 -11.69 -0.03
C GLN A 52 -4.39 -12.52 -1.30
N GLU A 53 -3.27 -12.56 -2.01
CA GLU A 53 -3.05 -13.42 -3.16
C GLU A 53 -2.01 -14.48 -2.78
N VAL A 54 -2.27 -15.73 -3.14
CA VAL A 54 -1.30 -16.81 -2.94
C VAL A 54 -0.24 -16.70 -4.03
N ASN A 55 1.01 -16.47 -3.64
CA ASN A 55 2.11 -16.50 -4.58
C ASN A 55 2.40 -17.97 -4.95
N MET A 56 1.96 -18.40 -6.13
CA MET A 56 2.25 -19.73 -6.69
C MET A 56 3.55 -19.74 -7.51
N ASN A 57 4.62 -19.11 -7.03
CA ASN A 57 5.92 -19.27 -7.68
C ASN A 57 6.50 -20.66 -7.34
N GLU A 58 6.59 -21.52 -8.36
CA GLU A 58 6.93 -22.96 -8.31
C GLU A 58 8.30 -23.32 -7.70
N ILE A 59 9.14 -22.35 -7.33
CA ILE A 59 10.56 -22.58 -7.02
C ILE A 59 10.82 -22.73 -5.52
N ASP A 60 9.96 -22.17 -4.67
CA ASP A 60 10.12 -22.26 -3.22
C ASP A 60 8.80 -22.78 -2.64
N HIS A 61 8.81 -23.99 -2.10
CA HIS A 61 7.65 -24.67 -1.50
C HIS A 61 7.08 -23.95 -0.25
N SER A 62 7.35 -22.66 -0.10
CA SER A 62 6.76 -21.77 0.89
C SER A 62 5.57 -21.04 0.26
N TYR A 63 4.36 -21.34 0.72
CA TYR A 63 3.17 -20.57 0.39
C TYR A 63 3.34 -19.16 0.96
N ARG A 64 3.82 -18.20 0.16
CA ARG A 64 3.91 -16.81 0.59
C ARG A 64 2.62 -16.09 0.21
N TYR A 65 1.84 -15.68 1.21
CA TYR A 65 0.70 -14.80 1.01
C TYR A 65 1.22 -13.39 0.71
N ASN A 66 0.91 -12.86 -0.47
CA ASN A 66 1.20 -11.48 -0.83
C ASN A 66 -0.06 -10.65 -0.58
N ASN A 67 0.05 -9.62 0.26
CA ASN A 67 -1.01 -8.63 0.39
C ASN A 67 -1.08 -7.81 -0.90
N ALA A 68 -2.28 -7.35 -1.26
CA ALA A 68 -2.51 -6.57 -2.45
C ALA A 68 -3.62 -5.55 -2.24
N ILE A 69 -3.54 -4.44 -2.97
CA ILE A 69 -4.63 -3.48 -3.09
C ILE A 69 -5.38 -3.73 -4.41
N SER A 70 -6.69 -3.49 -4.41
CA SER A 70 -7.55 -3.71 -5.57
C SER A 70 -7.94 -2.37 -6.22
N PRO A 71 -7.40 -2.06 -7.42
CA PRO A 71 -7.89 -0.97 -8.26
C PRO A 71 -9.34 -1.16 -8.71
N VAL A 72 -9.98 -0.12 -9.23
CA VAL A 72 -11.37 -0.23 -9.74
C VAL A 72 -11.49 -1.20 -10.94
N ASP A 73 -10.40 -1.36 -11.71
CA ASP A 73 -10.31 -2.26 -12.88
C ASP A 73 -9.58 -3.58 -12.57
N HIS A 74 -9.50 -3.98 -11.30
CA HIS A 74 -8.75 -5.16 -10.86
C HIS A 74 -9.21 -6.47 -11.51
N GLU A 75 -10.49 -6.60 -11.86
CA GLU A 75 -11.01 -7.79 -12.56
C GLU A 75 -10.34 -8.01 -13.94
N LEU A 76 -9.96 -6.91 -14.61
CA LEU A 76 -9.36 -6.95 -15.96
C LEU A 76 -7.85 -6.75 -15.95
N LYS A 77 -7.33 -5.93 -15.03
CA LYS A 77 -5.90 -5.54 -14.97
C LYS A 77 -5.14 -6.21 -13.81
N GLY A 78 -5.85 -6.96 -12.97
CA GLY A 78 -5.31 -7.56 -11.77
C GLY A 78 -5.14 -6.56 -10.63
N LYS A 79 -4.73 -7.07 -9.49
CA LYS A 79 -4.42 -6.31 -8.27
C LYS A 79 -3.02 -5.71 -8.32
N ILE A 80 -2.66 -4.85 -7.36
CA ILE A 80 -1.30 -4.34 -7.18
C ILE A 80 -0.73 -4.98 -5.92
N LEU A 81 0.33 -5.79 -6.09
CA LEU A 81 0.93 -6.55 -4.99
C LEU A 81 1.81 -5.66 -4.10
N ASN A 82 1.96 -6.03 -2.83
CA ASN A 82 2.85 -5.37 -1.87
C ASN A 82 4.30 -5.28 -2.37
N ASP A 83 4.82 -6.32 -3.01
CA ASP A 83 6.14 -6.32 -3.65
C ASP A 83 6.28 -5.21 -4.72
N GLU A 84 5.21 -4.94 -5.49
CA GLU A 84 5.19 -3.86 -6.50
C GLU A 84 5.17 -2.47 -5.84
N ILE A 85 4.39 -2.32 -4.76
CA ILE A 85 4.30 -1.06 -3.99
C ILE A 85 5.67 -0.78 -3.36
N ASN A 86 6.24 -1.75 -2.66
CA ASN A 86 7.53 -1.67 -2.00
C ASN A 86 8.64 -1.27 -2.99
N ALA A 87 8.71 -1.95 -4.14
CA ALA A 87 9.68 -1.64 -5.19
C ALA A 87 9.52 -0.22 -5.76
N THR A 88 8.30 0.33 -5.73
CA THR A 88 8.01 1.66 -6.30
C THR A 88 8.27 2.80 -5.32
N ILE A 89 7.90 2.68 -4.04
CA ILE A 89 7.94 3.81 -3.09
C ILE A 89 8.80 3.57 -1.83
N VAL A 90 9.12 2.32 -1.49
CA VAL A 90 9.92 2.01 -0.29
C VAL A 90 11.40 1.85 -0.63
N ARG A 91 11.76 0.88 -1.49
CA ARG A 91 13.16 0.64 -1.89
C ARG A 91 13.85 1.89 -2.45
N PRO A 92 13.22 2.71 -3.32
CA PRO A 92 13.88 3.90 -3.84
C PRO A 92 13.97 5.08 -2.87
N LEU A 93 13.36 5.02 -1.68
CA LEU A 93 13.29 6.14 -0.74
C LEU A 93 14.69 6.61 -0.30
N PRO A 94 15.09 7.86 -0.65
CA PRO A 94 16.46 8.31 -0.47
C PRO A 94 16.81 8.62 0.98
N PHE A 95 18.10 8.68 1.25
CA PHE A 95 18.63 8.98 2.57
C PHE A 95 18.03 10.26 3.18
N GLY A 96 17.49 10.14 4.39
CA GLY A 96 16.90 11.25 5.13
C GLY A 96 15.50 11.69 4.69
N ALA A 97 14.91 11.10 3.65
CA ALA A 97 13.49 11.27 3.34
C ALA A 97 12.63 10.39 4.25
N LYS A 98 11.36 10.79 4.45
CA LYS A 98 10.38 10.03 5.22
C LYS A 98 9.16 9.71 4.38
N LEU A 99 8.67 8.48 4.46
CA LEU A 99 7.40 8.06 3.89
C LEU A 99 6.44 7.65 5.01
N HIS A 100 5.27 8.29 5.06
CA HIS A 100 4.20 7.97 5.98
C HIS A 100 3.06 7.32 5.19
N ALA A 101 2.87 6.02 5.38
CA ALA A 101 1.77 5.28 4.77
C ALA A 101 0.62 5.09 5.77
N ILE A 102 -0.60 5.36 5.31
CA ILE A 102 -1.84 5.14 6.07
C ILE A 102 -2.72 4.25 5.20
N ILE A 103 -2.95 3.02 5.64
CA ILE A 103 -3.64 1.99 4.87
C ILE A 103 -4.90 1.56 5.62
N ASP A 104 -6.04 1.93 5.08
CA ASP A 104 -7.37 1.54 5.57
C ASP A 104 -7.98 0.50 4.63
N ALA A 105 -7.56 -0.76 4.81
CA ALA A 105 -8.00 -1.87 3.99
C ALA A 105 -7.99 -3.19 4.79
N CYS A 106 -8.84 -4.14 4.42
CA CYS A 106 -8.81 -5.50 4.99
C CYS A 106 -7.53 -6.23 4.59
N HIS A 107 -7.00 -7.12 5.43
CA HIS A 107 -5.77 -7.89 5.16
C HIS A 107 -4.55 -7.02 4.80
N SER A 108 -4.42 -5.87 5.47
CA SER A 108 -3.42 -4.85 5.14
C SER A 108 -2.18 -4.85 6.01
N GLY A 109 -1.99 -5.85 6.88
CA GLY A 109 -0.97 -5.87 7.93
C GLY A 109 0.46 -5.68 7.43
N ASN A 110 0.73 -5.97 6.15
CA ASN A 110 1.99 -5.58 5.50
C ASN A 110 1.84 -5.25 4.00
N VAL A 111 1.04 -4.24 3.64
CA VAL A 111 0.87 -3.78 2.24
C VAL A 111 2.13 -3.13 1.66
N LEU A 112 3.00 -2.60 2.51
CA LEU A 112 4.28 -2.01 2.09
C LEU A 112 5.45 -2.99 2.10
N ASP A 113 5.24 -4.25 2.53
CA ASP A 113 6.30 -5.25 2.73
C ASP A 113 7.51 -4.72 3.54
N LEU A 114 7.24 -4.09 4.68
CA LEU A 114 8.28 -3.57 5.58
C LEU A 114 8.90 -4.70 6.41
N SER A 115 10.18 -4.54 6.75
CA SER A 115 10.98 -5.51 7.49
C SER A 115 10.59 -5.67 8.96
N PHE A 116 10.00 -4.65 9.58
CA PHE A 116 9.61 -4.67 10.98
C PHE A 116 8.12 -4.37 11.10
N VAL A 117 7.39 -5.25 11.78
CA VAL A 117 5.95 -5.11 11.99
C VAL A 117 5.67 -5.08 13.49
N CYS A 118 4.99 -4.04 13.95
CA CYS A 118 4.47 -3.95 15.31
C CYS A 118 2.98 -4.29 15.27
N LYS A 119 2.59 -5.35 15.97
CA LYS A 119 1.17 -5.69 16.17
C LYS A 119 0.78 -5.25 17.56
N MET A 120 -0.34 -4.54 17.67
CA MET A 120 -0.88 -4.08 18.96
C MET A 120 -2.30 -4.60 19.10
N ASN A 121 -2.58 -5.27 20.22
CA ASN A 121 -3.90 -5.79 20.52
C ASN A 121 -4.79 -4.73 21.19
N ARG A 122 -6.08 -5.04 21.36
CA ARG A 122 -7.07 -4.11 21.97
C ARG A 122 -6.79 -3.76 23.43
N GLU A 123 -6.00 -4.58 24.12
CA GLU A 123 -5.63 -4.37 25.53
C GLU A 123 -4.39 -3.49 25.67
N GLY A 124 -3.75 -3.12 24.55
CA GLY A 124 -2.55 -2.28 24.53
C GLY A 124 -1.25 -3.07 24.57
N TYR A 125 -1.29 -4.40 24.54
CA TYR A 125 -0.07 -5.21 24.40
C TYR A 125 0.41 -5.16 22.96
N TYR A 126 1.73 -4.99 22.79
CA TYR A 126 2.36 -4.97 21.49
C TYR A 126 3.47 -6.00 21.37
N THR A 127 3.64 -6.53 20.16
CA THR A 127 4.68 -7.48 19.79
C THR A 127 5.36 -7.02 18.51
N TRP A 128 6.68 -7.14 18.47
CA TRP A 128 7.47 -6.87 17.27
C TRP A 128 7.78 -8.18 16.54
N GLU A 129 7.54 -8.17 15.23
CA GLU A 129 7.93 -9.24 14.32
C GLU A 129 9.03 -8.73 13.39
N ASP A 130 10.09 -9.51 13.26
CA ASP A 130 11.17 -9.28 12.31
C ASP A 130 10.93 -10.13 11.08
N HIS A 131 10.65 -9.46 9.96
CA HIS A 131 10.41 -10.03 8.64
C HIS A 131 11.61 -9.79 7.70
N THR A 132 12.79 -9.45 8.24
CA THR A 132 14.03 -9.38 7.45
C THR A 132 14.31 -10.74 6.83
N SER A 133 14.18 -10.81 5.51
CA SER A 133 14.50 -12.01 4.73
C SER A 133 15.76 -11.73 3.95
N SER A 134 16.82 -12.51 4.14
CA SER A 134 18.10 -12.35 3.43
C SER A 134 18.01 -12.50 1.90
N ILE A 135 16.85 -12.93 1.39
CA ILE A 135 16.59 -13.20 -0.03
C ILE A 135 15.90 -12.02 -0.74
N ASN A 136 15.18 -11.15 -0.01
CA ASN A 136 14.45 -10.03 -0.60
C ASN A 136 14.95 -8.70 -0.03
N HIS A 137 15.43 -7.81 -0.90
CA HIS A 137 15.76 -6.44 -0.53
C HIS A 137 14.47 -5.65 -0.20
N LYS A 138 14.07 -5.62 1.07
CA LYS A 138 12.91 -4.85 1.57
C LYS A 138 13.27 -3.44 2.06
N ASP A 139 14.57 -3.16 2.13
CA ASP A 139 15.10 -1.95 2.76
C ASP A 139 15.03 -0.73 1.83
N THR A 140 14.93 0.44 2.47
CA THR A 140 14.99 1.75 1.80
C THR A 140 16.43 2.07 1.36
N LYS A 141 16.61 3.09 0.50
CA LYS A 141 17.93 3.69 0.20
C LYS A 141 18.39 4.69 1.27
N GLY A 142 18.14 4.36 2.54
CA GLY A 142 18.50 5.18 3.70
C GLY A 142 17.42 6.12 4.20
N GLY A 143 16.24 6.13 3.57
CA GLY A 143 15.07 6.84 4.07
C GLY A 143 14.34 6.06 5.18
N VAL A 144 13.33 6.67 5.78
CA VAL A 144 12.49 6.03 6.81
C VAL A 144 11.07 5.85 6.27
N ALA A 145 10.59 4.61 6.20
CA ALA A 145 9.21 4.30 5.85
C ALA A 145 8.45 3.83 7.10
N ILE A 146 7.30 4.44 7.35
CA ILE A 146 6.39 4.10 8.46
C ILE A 146 5.04 3.79 7.84
N CYS A 147 4.43 2.68 8.22
CA CYS A 147 3.09 2.30 7.79
C CYS A 147 2.18 2.13 9.02
N ILE A 148 1.01 2.74 8.97
CA ILE A 148 -0.08 2.51 9.91
C ILE A 148 -1.21 1.84 9.14
N SER A 149 -1.58 0.62 9.52
CA SER A 149 -2.66 -0.14 8.89
C SER A 149 -3.79 -0.45 9.87
N ALA A 150 -5.02 -0.51 9.36
CA ALA A 150 -6.22 -0.63 10.18
C ALA A 150 -6.68 -2.09 10.44
N CYS A 151 -5.99 -3.12 9.94
CA CYS A 151 -6.47 -4.50 10.02
C CYS A 151 -5.37 -5.53 10.36
N GLU A 152 -5.72 -6.46 11.25
CA GLU A 152 -4.92 -7.63 11.61
C GLU A 152 -5.22 -8.78 10.63
N ASP A 153 -4.18 -9.47 10.15
CA ASP A 153 -4.20 -10.40 9.00
C ASP A 153 -5.05 -11.70 9.19
N GLY A 154 -5.98 -11.72 10.15
CA GLY A 154 -6.81 -12.89 10.49
C GLY A 154 -8.33 -12.64 10.54
N GLN A 155 -8.82 -11.43 10.26
CA GLN A 155 -10.27 -11.20 10.17
C GLN A 155 -10.75 -11.28 8.72
N VAL A 156 -11.41 -12.39 8.38
CA VAL A 156 -12.25 -12.49 7.18
C VAL A 156 -13.39 -11.49 7.33
N SER A 157 -13.50 -10.53 6.42
CA SER A 157 -14.72 -9.72 6.32
C SER A 157 -15.84 -10.64 5.87
N VAL A 158 -16.75 -11.00 6.78
CA VAL A 158 -18.06 -11.54 6.40
C VAL A 158 -18.76 -10.44 5.59
N ASP A 159 -19.02 -10.73 4.32
CA ASP A 159 -19.83 -9.89 3.44
C ASP A 159 -21.14 -9.55 4.16
N THR A 160 -21.22 -8.34 4.70
CA THR A 160 -22.48 -7.80 5.16
C THR A 160 -23.16 -7.28 3.91
N SER A 161 -24.20 -7.98 3.47
CA SER A 161 -25.08 -7.61 2.37
C SER A 161 -25.91 -6.36 2.71
N VAL A 162 -25.23 -5.24 2.91
CA VAL A 162 -25.81 -3.92 3.16
C VAL A 162 -25.11 -2.92 2.24
N SER A 163 -25.75 -2.69 1.08
CA SER A 163 -25.57 -1.56 0.15
C SER A 163 -24.13 -1.21 -0.28
N ASN A 164 -23.81 -1.50 -1.55
CA ASN A 164 -22.60 -1.11 -2.29
C ASN A 164 -22.29 0.41 -2.30
N HIS A 165 -21.71 0.92 -1.23
CA HIS A 165 -21.03 2.21 -1.20
C HIS A 165 -19.71 2.08 -0.46
N PHE A 166 -18.74 1.45 -1.10
CA PHE A 166 -17.34 1.54 -0.71
C PHE A 166 -16.69 2.64 -1.55
N SER A 167 -16.06 3.62 -0.90
CA SER A 167 -15.30 4.68 -1.58
C SER A 167 -13.83 4.29 -1.56
N LEU A 168 -13.23 4.14 -2.74
CA LEU A 168 -11.77 4.05 -2.87
C LEU A 168 -11.19 5.46 -2.83
N SER A 169 -10.55 5.84 -1.72
CA SER A 169 -9.84 7.12 -1.62
C SER A 169 -8.34 6.88 -1.57
N ILE A 170 -7.59 7.47 -2.49
CA ILE A 170 -6.14 7.45 -2.46
C ILE A 170 -5.67 8.89 -2.35
N SER A 171 -4.87 9.20 -1.35
CA SER A 171 -4.38 10.56 -1.13
C SER A 171 -2.88 10.56 -1.02
N PHE A 172 -2.23 11.51 -1.69
CA PHE A 172 -0.80 11.68 -1.64
C PHE A 172 -0.51 13.11 -1.23
N ILE A 173 0.24 13.27 -0.15
CA ILE A 173 0.61 14.59 0.39
C ILE A 173 2.13 14.67 0.46
N PHE A 174 2.68 15.77 -0.03
CA PHE A 174 4.09 16.08 0.09
C PHE A 174 4.25 17.25 1.08
N LEU A 175 5.06 17.05 2.10
CA LEU A 175 5.44 18.07 3.06
C LEU A 175 6.95 18.31 2.90
N PHE A 176 7.31 19.53 2.50
CA PHE A 176 8.69 20.02 2.45
C PHE A 176 9.10 20.59 3.80
#